data_AF-A0A497L6Q0-F1
#
_entry.id   AF-A0A497L6Q0-F1
#
_cell.length_a   1.000
_cell.length_b   1.000
_cell.length_c   1.000
_cell.angle_alpha   90.00
_cell.angle_beta   90.00
_cell.angle_gamma   90.00
#
_symmetry.space_group_name_H-M   'P 1'
#
loop_
_entity.id
_entity.type
_entity.pdbx_description
1 polymer ?
#
loop_
_entity_poly.entity_id
_entity_poly.type
_entity_poly.pdbx_seq_one_letter_code
_entity_poly.pdbx_strand_id
1 'polypeptide(L)'
;VLYNPVEDDNYNEWIELYNPTNNSIDVNNWTIEDNNSQDTIEGDNINGNGSTIIPPNGYAILADKGTKVYENFSIPADVVKLCVDDYSIGNNLGNTEDKLILKNATGAIVDAIEWGSDYSDVPGSPIPNVNQGHSIARYTNVDTDNTLADFYDENNPTPGSENIV
;
A
#
# COMPACT_ATOMS: atom_id res chain seq x y z
N VAL A 1 5.08 -0.31 -0.40
CA VAL A 1 4.41 -1.23 -1.33
C VAL A 1 5.34 -2.38 -1.63
N LEU A 2 4.96 -3.61 -1.29
CA LEU A 2 5.68 -4.81 -1.71
C LEU A 2 4.87 -5.48 -2.82
N TYR A 3 5.33 -5.33 -4.07
CA TYR A 3 4.65 -5.89 -5.25
C TYR A 3 5.32 -7.16 -5.79
N ASN A 4 6.57 -7.45 -5.39
CA ASN A 4 7.33 -8.61 -5.86
C ASN A 4 7.92 -9.36 -4.65
N PRO A 5 7.10 -10.02 -3.83
CA PRO A 5 7.58 -10.78 -2.69
C PRO A 5 8.50 -11.94 -3.11
N VAL A 6 9.31 -12.44 -2.17
CA VAL A 6 10.05 -13.71 -2.35
C VAL A 6 9.09 -14.90 -2.33
N GLU A 7 8.00 -14.77 -1.58
CA GLU A 7 6.90 -15.71 -1.51
C GLU A 7 5.94 -15.57 -2.70
N ASP A 8 4.86 -16.35 -2.74
CA ASP A 8 3.86 -16.29 -3.83
C ASP A 8 3.13 -14.93 -3.86
N ASP A 9 3.26 -14.23 -4.99
CA ASP A 9 2.63 -12.93 -5.29
C ASP A 9 1.14 -12.91 -4.96
N ASN A 10 0.40 -14.01 -5.24
CA ASN A 10 -1.05 -14.07 -5.03
C ASN A 10 -1.49 -13.96 -3.56
N TYR A 11 -0.55 -14.02 -2.61
CA TYR A 11 -0.87 -14.01 -1.19
C TYR A 11 0.01 -13.08 -0.36
N ASN A 12 1.07 -12.50 -0.93
CA ASN A 12 2.12 -11.84 -0.14
C ASN A 12 2.43 -10.42 -0.60
N GLU A 13 1.68 -9.91 -1.56
CA GLU A 13 1.68 -8.49 -1.90
C GLU A 13 0.97 -7.68 -0.82
N TRP A 14 1.44 -6.46 -0.60
CA TRP A 14 0.79 -5.55 0.32
C TRP A 14 1.12 -4.09 0.05
N ILE A 15 0.19 -3.24 0.49
CA ILE A 15 0.33 -1.80 0.57
C ILE A 15 0.38 -1.41 2.05
N GLU A 16 1.34 -0.59 2.42
CA GLU A 16 1.36 0.02 3.75
C GLU A 16 0.84 1.45 3.65
N LEU A 17 -0.12 1.77 4.51
CA LEU A 17 -0.62 3.12 4.70
C LEU A 17 -0.07 3.66 6.01
N TYR A 18 0.48 4.87 5.98
CA TYR A 18 0.89 5.61 7.16
C TYR A 18 0.00 6.84 7.32
N ASN A 19 -0.47 7.10 8.55
CA ASN A 19 -1.19 8.32 8.88
C ASN A 19 -0.22 9.36 9.47
N PRO A 20 0.29 10.33 8.69
CA PRO A 20 1.24 11.33 9.19
C PRO A 20 0.62 12.43 10.03
N THR A 21 -0.69 12.36 10.32
CA THR A 21 -1.43 13.43 11.00
C THR A 21 -1.52 13.18 12.51
N ASN A 22 -1.91 14.22 13.24
CA ASN A 22 -2.16 14.14 14.69
C ASN A 22 -3.59 13.67 15.04
N ASN A 23 -4.38 13.26 14.05
CA ASN A 23 -5.75 12.77 14.25
C ASN A 23 -5.89 11.37 13.66
N SER A 24 -6.82 10.58 14.18
CA SER A 24 -7.16 9.30 13.54
C SER A 24 -7.81 9.55 12.19
N ILE A 25 -7.49 8.70 11.20
CA ILE A 25 -8.12 8.70 9.88
C ILE A 25 -8.93 7.41 9.74
N ASP A 26 -10.21 7.56 9.41
CA ASP A 26 -11.06 6.43 9.03
C ASP A 26 -11.00 6.25 7.52
N VAL A 27 -10.44 5.11 7.08
CA VAL A 27 -10.31 4.75 5.67
C VAL A 27 -11.47 3.88 5.17
N ASN A 28 -12.56 3.75 5.93
CA ASN A 28 -13.74 3.03 5.49
C ASN A 28 -14.31 3.62 4.19
N ASN A 29 -14.55 2.77 3.19
CA ASN A 29 -14.98 3.15 1.84
C ASN A 29 -14.00 4.04 1.07
N TRP A 30 -12.76 4.15 1.52
CA TRP A 30 -11.69 4.62 0.64
C TRP A 30 -11.45 3.54 -0.41
N THR A 31 -10.79 3.91 -1.50
CA THR A 31 -10.52 2.98 -2.59
C THR A 31 -9.06 3.02 -2.99
N ILE A 32 -8.57 1.88 -3.46
CA ILE A 32 -7.30 1.77 -4.13
C ILE A 32 -7.58 1.40 -5.59
N GLU A 33 -7.01 2.15 -6.53
CA GLU A 33 -7.17 1.91 -7.97
C GLU A 33 -5.82 1.57 -8.58
N ASP A 34 -5.73 0.46 -9.30
CA ASP A 34 -4.58 0.10 -10.11
C ASP A 34 -4.79 0.48 -11.59
N ASN A 35 -4.02 -0.08 -12.51
CA ASN A 35 -4.21 0.17 -13.95
C ASN A 35 -5.39 -0.59 -14.59
N ASN A 36 -6.20 -1.31 -13.82
CA ASN A 36 -7.25 -2.22 -14.29
C ASN A 36 -8.60 -2.05 -13.58
N SER A 37 -8.59 -2.06 -12.24
CA SER A 37 -9.77 -2.01 -11.40
C SER A 37 -9.57 -1.09 -10.19
N GLN A 38 -10.68 -0.86 -9.49
CA GLN A 38 -10.71 -0.08 -8.27
C GLN A 38 -11.41 -0.93 -7.22
N ASP A 39 -10.74 -1.09 -6.09
CA ASP A 39 -11.23 -1.90 -4.98
C ASP A 39 -11.55 -1.02 -3.78
N THR A 40 -12.53 -1.47 -3.00
CA THR A 40 -12.94 -0.79 -1.76
C THR A 40 -12.10 -1.30 -0.59
N ILE A 41 -11.55 -0.38 0.19
CA ILE A 41 -10.85 -0.70 1.43
C ILE A 41 -11.88 -0.96 2.53
N GLU A 42 -11.75 -2.11 3.17
CA GLU A 42 -12.51 -2.51 4.36
C GLU A 42 -11.59 -3.01 5.49
N GLY A 43 -12.15 -3.10 6.70
CA GLY A 43 -11.43 -3.65 7.84
C GLY A 43 -11.35 -5.17 7.75
N ASP A 44 -10.15 -5.72 7.95
CA ASP A 44 -9.95 -7.17 7.91
C ASP A 44 -10.48 -7.82 9.21
N ASN A 45 -11.54 -8.61 9.07
CA ASN A 45 -12.17 -9.35 10.18
C ASN A 45 -11.55 -10.73 10.42
N ILE A 46 -10.73 -11.23 9.49
CA ILE A 46 -10.07 -12.54 9.57
C ILE A 46 -8.74 -12.39 10.29
N ASN A 47 -7.89 -11.48 9.82
CA ASN A 47 -6.56 -11.27 10.38
C ASN A 47 -6.54 -10.17 11.45
N GLY A 48 -7.52 -9.25 11.39
CA GLY A 48 -7.65 -8.10 12.28
C GLY A 48 -8.88 -8.13 13.17
N ASN A 49 -9.30 -6.93 13.58
CA ASN A 49 -10.49 -6.71 14.41
C ASN A 49 -11.60 -5.97 13.65
N GLY A 50 -11.48 -5.87 12.31
CA GLY A 50 -12.42 -5.15 11.47
C GLY A 50 -12.36 -3.61 11.56
N SER A 51 -11.36 -3.03 12.23
CA SER A 51 -11.18 -1.58 12.29
C SER A 51 -10.64 -1.03 10.97
N THR A 52 -11.17 0.12 10.56
CA THR A 52 -10.66 0.96 9.46
C THR A 52 -10.02 2.25 9.96
N ILE A 53 -9.89 2.41 11.28
CA ILE A 53 -9.38 3.64 11.90
C ILE A 53 -7.88 3.52 12.11
N ILE A 54 -7.10 4.23 11.32
CA ILE A 54 -5.64 4.35 11.48
C ILE A 54 -5.36 5.43 12.53
N PRO A 55 -4.69 5.10 13.66
CA PRO A 55 -4.40 6.08 14.70
C PRO A 55 -3.41 7.16 14.22
N PRO A 56 -3.28 8.29 14.95
CA PRO A 56 -2.27 9.30 14.65
C PRO A 56 -0.87 8.69 14.62
N ASN A 57 -0.08 8.99 13.59
CA ASN A 57 1.25 8.41 13.37
C ASN A 57 1.24 6.87 13.38
N GLY A 58 0.10 6.27 13.03
CA GLY A 58 -0.10 4.83 12.97
C GLY A 58 0.02 4.28 11.56
N TYR A 59 0.18 2.96 11.48
CA TYR A 59 0.31 2.20 10.25
C TYR A 59 -0.91 1.30 10.03
N ALA A 60 -1.18 1.01 8.77
CA ALA A 60 -2.06 -0.05 8.34
C ALA A 60 -1.44 -0.87 7.22
N ILE A 61 -1.71 -2.17 7.20
CA ILE A 61 -1.40 -3.04 6.07
C ILE A 61 -2.69 -3.35 5.34
N LEU A 62 -2.71 -3.03 4.04
CA LEU A 62 -3.76 -3.36 3.09
C LEU A 62 -3.28 -4.51 2.20
N ALA A 63 -4.04 -5.60 2.20
CA ALA A 63 -3.79 -6.79 1.38
C ALA A 63 -5.12 -7.33 0.82
N ASP A 64 -5.10 -8.43 0.07
CA ASP A 64 -6.31 -9.11 -0.37
C ASP A 64 -6.91 -10.02 0.73
N LYS A 65 -8.16 -10.49 0.52
CA LYS A 65 -8.88 -11.36 1.48
C LYS A 65 -8.23 -12.72 1.73
N GLY A 66 -7.45 -13.22 0.79
CA GLY A 66 -6.72 -14.49 0.85
C GLY A 66 -5.28 -14.34 1.36
N THR A 67 -4.88 -13.15 1.80
CA THR A 67 -3.50 -12.83 2.16
C THR A 67 -2.88 -13.79 3.18
N LYS A 68 -1.59 -14.06 3.00
CA LYS A 68 -0.70 -14.77 3.92
C LYS A 68 0.40 -13.87 4.45
N VAL A 69 0.30 -12.56 4.24
CA VAL A 69 1.28 -11.58 4.73
C VAL A 69 1.50 -11.73 6.25
N TYR A 70 0.45 -11.99 7.02
CA TYR A 70 0.54 -12.17 8.47
C TYR A 70 1.15 -13.51 8.92
N GLU A 71 1.34 -14.46 8.00
CA GLU A 71 2.04 -15.73 8.23
C GLU A 71 3.55 -15.60 7.93
N ASN A 72 3.91 -14.75 6.96
CA ASN A 72 5.25 -14.65 6.41
C ASN A 72 6.03 -13.40 6.88
N PHE A 73 5.34 -12.38 7.38
CA PHE A 73 5.94 -11.14 7.88
C PHE A 73 5.62 -10.91 9.37
N SER A 74 6.61 -10.37 10.10
CA SER A 74 6.41 -9.95 11.49
C SER A 74 5.80 -8.55 11.53
N ILE A 75 4.49 -8.46 11.71
CA ILE A 75 3.75 -7.19 11.77
C ILE A 75 3.43 -6.85 13.23
N PRO A 76 3.75 -5.63 13.72
CA PRO A 76 3.39 -5.20 15.07
C PRO A 76 1.89 -5.29 15.36
N ALA A 77 1.55 -5.59 16.61
CA ALA A 77 0.17 -5.90 17.01
C ALA A 77 -0.79 -4.69 16.96
N ASP A 78 -0.24 -3.48 16.98
CA ASP A 78 -0.96 -2.20 16.92
C ASP A 78 -1.24 -1.71 15.49
N VAL A 79 -0.68 -2.39 14.48
CA VAL A 79 -0.93 -2.09 13.07
C VAL A 79 -2.35 -2.48 12.70
N VAL A 80 -3.05 -1.57 12.03
CA VAL A 80 -4.39 -1.82 11.52
C VAL A 80 -4.32 -2.75 10.33
N LYS A 81 -5.21 -3.74 10.29
CA LYS A 81 -5.26 -4.73 9.22
C LYS A 81 -6.47 -4.45 8.36
N LEU A 82 -6.21 -4.12 7.12
CA LEU A 82 -7.19 -3.78 6.10
C LEU A 82 -7.16 -4.85 5.03
N CYS A 83 -8.27 -5.01 4.34
CA CYS A 83 -8.30 -5.76 3.10
C CYS A 83 -9.05 -4.99 2.01
N VAL A 84 -8.73 -5.28 0.75
CA VAL A 84 -9.61 -4.93 -0.36
C VAL A 84 -10.86 -5.84 -0.35
N ASP A 85 -11.91 -5.44 -1.06
CA ASP A 85 -13.16 -6.20 -1.14
C ASP A 85 -13.07 -7.48 -2.01
N ASP A 86 -11.90 -7.76 -2.59
CA ASP A 86 -11.61 -8.89 -3.49
C ASP A 86 -10.44 -9.79 -2.99
N TYR A 87 -10.05 -10.78 -3.80
CA TYR A 87 -8.97 -11.75 -3.55
C TYR A 87 -7.67 -11.41 -4.31
N SER A 88 -7.56 -10.18 -4.77
CA SER A 88 -6.37 -9.58 -5.37
C SER A 88 -6.45 -8.08 -5.13
N ILE A 89 -5.32 -7.40 -4.95
CA ILE A 89 -5.28 -5.93 -5.04
C ILE A 89 -5.31 -5.62 -6.54
N GLY A 90 -6.45 -5.13 -7.01
CA GLY A 90 -6.78 -4.98 -8.41
C GLY A 90 -6.62 -6.29 -9.17
N ASN A 91 -5.70 -6.34 -10.14
CA ASN A 91 -5.33 -7.57 -10.85
C ASN A 91 -4.02 -8.24 -10.35
N ASN A 92 -3.74 -8.10 -9.05
CA ASN A 92 -2.40 -8.24 -8.43
C ASN A 92 -1.49 -7.08 -8.83
N LEU A 93 -0.50 -6.80 -7.99
CA LEU A 93 0.46 -5.74 -8.24
C LEU A 93 1.48 -6.21 -9.30
N GLY A 94 1.55 -5.49 -10.41
CA GLY A 94 2.39 -5.88 -11.54
C GLY A 94 3.88 -5.88 -11.23
N ASN A 95 4.58 -7.01 -11.43
CA ASN A 95 6.03 -7.12 -11.24
C ASN A 95 6.90 -6.28 -12.21
N THR A 96 6.34 -5.82 -13.33
CA THR A 96 7.08 -5.07 -14.35
C THR A 96 6.63 -3.62 -14.47
N GLU A 97 5.34 -3.38 -14.26
CA GLU A 97 4.73 -2.07 -14.30
C GLU A 97 3.39 -2.13 -13.58
N ASP A 98 3.08 -1.09 -12.84
CA ASP A 98 1.74 -0.83 -12.33
C ASP A 98 1.64 0.60 -11.78
N LYS A 99 0.44 0.94 -11.33
CA LYS A 99 0.19 2.13 -10.53
C LYS A 99 -0.75 1.81 -9.39
N LEU A 100 -0.78 2.69 -8.40
CA LEU A 100 -1.79 2.71 -7.35
C LEU A 100 -2.21 4.15 -7.09
N ILE A 101 -3.52 4.39 -7.04
CA ILE A 101 -4.12 5.68 -6.69
C ILE A 101 -5.03 5.47 -5.48
N LEU A 102 -4.66 6.06 -4.35
CA LEU A 102 -5.45 6.05 -3.12
C LEU A 102 -6.47 7.19 -3.17
N LYS A 103 -7.75 6.87 -3.04
CA LYS A 103 -8.84 7.85 -3.03
C LYS A 103 -9.63 7.76 -1.74
N ASN A 104 -10.01 8.90 -1.18
CA ASN A 104 -10.87 8.94 -0.01
C ASN A 104 -12.34 8.61 -0.37
N ALA A 105 -13.20 8.49 0.64
CA ALA A 105 -14.61 8.16 0.46
C ALA A 105 -15.43 9.15 -0.42
N THR A 106 -14.89 10.33 -0.75
CA THR A 106 -15.52 11.27 -1.70
C THR A 106 -15.01 11.12 -3.14
N GLY A 107 -14.05 10.22 -3.36
CA GLY A 107 -13.36 10.01 -4.64
C GLY A 107 -12.20 10.98 -4.89
N ALA A 108 -11.83 11.82 -3.91
CA ALA A 108 -10.68 12.69 -4.05
C ALA A 108 -9.39 11.88 -3.90
N ILE A 109 -8.44 12.08 -4.80
CA ILE A 109 -7.09 11.49 -4.73
C ILE A 109 -6.41 12.02 -3.47
N VAL A 110 -5.89 11.08 -2.69
CA VAL A 110 -5.12 11.35 -1.47
C VAL A 110 -3.63 11.19 -1.74
N ASP A 111 -3.28 10.17 -2.52
CA ASP A 111 -1.90 9.81 -2.83
C ASP A 111 -1.86 8.92 -4.09
N ALA A 112 -0.72 8.88 -4.78
CA ALA A 112 -0.50 8.02 -5.93
C ALA A 112 0.97 7.59 -6.06
N ILE A 113 1.17 6.40 -6.62
CA ILE A 113 2.48 5.80 -6.87
C ILE A 113 2.43 5.02 -8.19
N GLU A 114 3.52 5.02 -8.94
CA GLU A 114 3.66 4.24 -10.18
C GLU A 114 5.09 3.70 -10.36
N TRP A 115 5.21 2.54 -11.00
CA TRP A 115 6.51 1.95 -11.31
C TRP A 115 6.51 1.30 -12.69
N GLY A 116 7.70 1.21 -13.29
CA GLY A 116 7.94 0.54 -14.56
C GLY A 116 7.44 1.28 -15.81
N SER A 117 6.26 1.91 -15.74
CA SER A 117 5.66 2.72 -16.80
C SER A 117 5.14 4.06 -16.28
N ASP A 118 5.09 5.04 -17.18
CA ASP A 118 4.61 6.41 -16.93
C ASP A 118 3.12 6.49 -17.33
N TYR A 119 2.25 6.53 -16.32
CA TYR A 119 0.80 6.58 -16.46
C TYR A 119 0.31 8.02 -16.40
N SER A 120 -0.44 8.43 -17.42
CA SER A 120 -0.83 9.84 -17.62
C SER A 120 -1.77 10.42 -16.56
N ASP A 121 -2.32 9.59 -15.68
CA ASP A 121 -3.18 9.95 -14.57
C ASP A 121 -2.49 9.88 -13.20
N VAL A 122 -1.20 9.55 -13.17
CA VAL A 122 -0.33 9.67 -11.99
C VAL A 122 0.62 10.85 -12.24
N PRO A 123 0.72 11.82 -11.32
CA PRO A 123 1.61 12.95 -11.52
C PRO A 123 3.08 12.54 -11.32
N GLY A 124 3.96 13.17 -12.11
CA GLY A 124 5.39 13.06 -11.95
C GLY A 124 6.05 12.05 -12.89
N SER A 125 6.84 11.14 -12.34
CA SER A 125 7.54 10.11 -13.10
C SER A 125 7.66 8.84 -12.28
N PRO A 126 7.67 7.66 -12.92
CA PRO A 126 7.72 6.41 -12.20
C PRO A 126 9.06 6.15 -11.56
N ILE A 127 9.02 5.43 -10.45
CA ILE A 127 10.22 4.81 -9.89
C ILE A 127 10.61 3.59 -10.75
N PRO A 128 11.91 3.31 -10.95
CA PRO A 128 12.34 2.04 -11.53
C PRO A 128 11.84 0.85 -10.71
N ASN A 129 11.69 -0.30 -11.36
CA ASN A 129 11.41 -1.56 -10.67
C ASN A 129 12.49 -1.84 -9.61
N VAL A 130 12.04 -2.28 -8.43
CA VAL A 130 12.87 -2.77 -7.34
C VAL A 130 13.11 -4.28 -7.47
N ASN A 131 14.08 -4.81 -6.74
CA ASN A 131 14.36 -6.24 -6.76
C ASN A 131 13.27 -7.06 -6.04
N GLN A 132 13.19 -8.36 -6.34
CA GLN A 132 12.34 -9.27 -5.57
C GLN A 132 12.68 -9.21 -4.08
N GLY A 133 11.63 -9.15 -3.24
CA GLY A 133 11.72 -9.02 -1.79
C GLY A 133 11.94 -7.58 -1.31
N HIS A 134 12.20 -6.62 -2.20
CA HIS A 134 12.29 -5.22 -1.85
C HIS A 134 10.92 -4.55 -1.97
N SER A 135 10.71 -3.48 -1.22
CA SER A 135 9.49 -2.67 -1.29
C SER A 135 9.80 -1.28 -1.86
N ILE A 136 8.81 -0.66 -2.50
CA ILE A 136 8.86 0.79 -2.75
C ILE A 136 8.40 1.50 -1.47
N ALA A 137 9.27 2.31 -0.89
CA ALA A 137 9.06 3.00 0.38
C ALA A 137 9.15 4.52 0.22
N ARG A 138 8.44 5.28 1.06
CA ARG A 138 8.40 6.75 1.00
C ARG A 138 9.58 7.35 1.76
N TYR A 139 10.26 8.36 1.20
CA TYR A 139 11.40 9.04 1.85
C TYR A 139 10.98 9.87 3.07
N THR A 140 9.90 10.65 2.95
CA THR A 140 9.40 11.56 3.99
C THR A 140 7.89 11.71 3.87
N ASN A 141 7.23 12.31 4.86
CA ASN A 141 5.78 12.58 4.80
C ASN A 141 5.39 13.74 3.85
N VAL A 142 6.34 14.30 3.09
CA VAL A 142 6.07 15.30 2.07
C VAL A 142 5.74 14.57 0.76
N ASP A 143 4.59 14.91 0.20
CA ASP A 143 4.16 14.49 -1.13
C ASP A 143 4.45 15.62 -2.12
N THR A 144 5.23 15.31 -3.16
CA THR A 144 5.60 16.26 -4.21
C THR A 144 4.83 16.03 -5.51
N ASP A 145 3.80 15.19 -5.47
CA ASP A 145 3.07 14.70 -6.64
C ASP A 145 4.05 14.08 -7.66
N ASN A 146 5.07 13.36 -7.19
CA ASN A 146 6.06 12.71 -8.06
C ASN A 146 6.66 11.46 -7.43
N THR A 147 6.26 10.30 -7.95
CA THR A 147 6.71 9.01 -7.42
C THR A 147 8.23 8.88 -7.30
N LEU A 148 8.98 9.23 -8.35
CA LEU A 148 10.44 9.13 -8.36
C LEU A 148 11.11 10.03 -7.31
N ALA A 149 10.47 11.15 -6.94
CA ALA A 149 10.99 12.06 -5.93
C ALA A 149 10.60 11.62 -4.50
N ASP A 150 9.44 10.99 -4.35
CA ASP A 150 8.85 10.70 -3.05
C ASP A 150 9.18 9.30 -2.53
N PHE A 151 9.54 8.38 -3.42
CA PHE A 151 9.77 6.98 -3.08
C PHE A 151 11.15 6.45 -3.48
N TYR A 152 11.57 5.37 -2.82
CA TYR A 152 12.85 4.69 -3.03
C TYR A 152 12.74 3.17 -2.93
N ASP A 153 13.80 2.50 -3.39
CA ASP A 153 14.00 1.05 -3.27
C ASP A 153 14.45 0.68 -1.85
N GLU A 154 13.55 0.10 -1.05
CA GLU A 154 13.81 -0.40 0.30
C GLU A 154 14.12 -1.90 0.26
N ASN A 155 15.37 -2.24 0.61
CA ASN A 155 15.88 -3.61 0.56
C ASN A 155 15.61 -4.44 1.83
N ASN A 156 15.09 -3.82 2.89
CA ASN A 156 14.65 -4.49 4.10
C ASN A 156 13.25 -3.96 4.51
N PRO A 157 12.17 -4.40 3.84
CA PRO A 157 10.82 -3.91 4.14
C PRO A 157 10.46 -4.09 5.63
N THR A 158 9.92 -3.05 6.26
CA THR A 158 9.51 -3.05 7.67
C THR A 158 8.00 -2.87 7.82
N PRO A 159 7.15 -3.83 7.39
CA PRO A 159 5.71 -3.65 7.39
C PRO A 159 5.17 -3.37 8.80
N GLY A 160 4.46 -2.26 8.92
CA GLY A 160 3.92 -1.72 10.16
C GLY A 160 4.93 -0.96 11.02
N SER A 161 6.04 -0.49 10.46
CA SER A 161 7.09 0.22 11.20
C SER A 161 7.80 1.24 10.32
N GLU A 162 8.39 2.26 10.95
CA GLU A 162 9.20 3.27 10.25
C GLU A 162 10.39 2.60 9.55
N ASN A 163 10.57 2.89 8.26
CA ASN A 163 11.73 2.44 7.51
C ASN A 163 13.00 3.10 8.09
N ILE A 164 14.10 2.35 8.13
CA ILE A 164 15.38 2.84 8.63
C ILE A 164 16.19 3.33 7.43
N VAL A 165 16.11 4.63 7.17
CA VAL A 165 16.82 5.30 6.05
C VAL A 165 18.24 5.73 6.43
#